data_AF-B1WUZ5-F1
#
_entry.id   AF-B1WUZ5-F1
#
_cell.length_a   1.000
_cell.length_b   1.000
_cell.length_c   1.000
_cell.angle_alpha   90.00
_cell.angle_beta   90.00
_cell.angle_gamma   90.00
#
_symmetry.space_group_name_H-M   'P 1'
#
loop_
_entity.id
_entity.type
_entity.pdbx_description
1 polymer ?
#
loop_
_entity_poly.entity_id
_entity_poly.type
_entity_poly.pdbx_seq_one_letter_code
_entity_poly.pdbx_strand_id
1 'polypeptide(L)' 'MRKCESINFICTFDESDIDFLMDIEPGHSLLDRIGLIQELEDLLECKVDVAKPQILHETIREKILKECISL' A
#
# COMPACT_ATOMS: atom_id res chain seq x y z
N MET A 1 16.03 -4.75 9.40
CA MET A 1 15.78 -3.46 8.72
C MET A 1 14.88 -3.74 7.53
N ARG A 2 13.62 -3.30 7.59
CA ARG A 2 12.64 -3.46 6.51
C ARG A 2 13.14 -2.63 5.32
N LYS A 3 13.44 -3.25 4.18
CA LYS A 3 13.82 -2.54 2.95
C LYS A 3 12.58 -2.54 2.05
N CYS A 4 11.81 -1.47 2.12
CA CYS A 4 10.70 -1.22 1.20
C CYS A 4 11.22 -0.17 0.22
N GLU A 5 11.40 -0.51 -1.05
CA GLU A 5 12.08 0.38 -1.99
C GLU A 5 11.19 1.49 -2.54
N SER A 6 9.88 1.46 -2.34
CA SER A 6 8.97 2.60 -2.53
C SER A 6 7.62 2.30 -1.87
N ILE A 7 7.10 3.22 -1.06
CA ILE A 7 5.73 3.16 -0.53
C ILE A 7 4.93 4.26 -1.23
N ASN A 8 3.88 3.86 -1.95
CA ASN A 8 3.03 4.79 -2.69
C ASN A 8 1.61 4.78 -2.12
N PHE A 9 1.03 5.97 -1.93
CA PHE A 9 -0.28 6.15 -1.29
C PHE A 9 -1.34 6.62 -2.26
N ILE A 10 -2.57 6.13 -2.09
CA ILE A 10 -3.76 6.66 -2.73
C ILE A 10 -4.83 6.83 -1.66
N CYS A 11 -5.38 8.03 -1.52
CA CYS A 11 -6.55 8.29 -0.69
C CYS A 11 -7.75 8.56 -1.59
N THR A 12 -8.79 7.74 -1.50
CA THR A 12 -10.10 8.00 -2.09
C THR A 12 -10.95 8.86 -1.16
N PHE A 13 -11.55 9.92 -1.71
CA PHE A 13 -12.05 11.08 -0.93
C PHE A 13 -13.37 10.86 -0.17
N ASP A 14 -13.93 9.64 -0.10
CA ASP A 14 -15.27 9.47 0.48
C ASP A 14 -15.35 8.58 1.73
N GLU A 15 -14.50 7.59 1.99
CA GLU A 15 -14.51 6.88 3.28
C GLU A 15 -13.12 6.31 3.62
N SER A 16 -12.45 6.94 4.61
CA SER A 16 -11.50 6.41 5.61
C SER A 16 -10.49 5.29 5.30
N ASP A 17 -10.32 4.86 4.05
CA ASP A 17 -9.44 3.76 3.68
C ASP A 17 -8.20 4.33 2.97
N ILE A 18 -7.02 3.87 3.37
CA ILE A 18 -5.74 4.24 2.77
C ILE A 18 -5.16 3.05 2.02
N ASP A 19 -5.00 3.21 0.70
CA ASP A 19 -4.38 2.21 -0.16
C ASP A 19 -2.86 2.43 -0.26
N PHE A 20 -2.11 1.38 0.04
CA PHE A 20 -0.66 1.31 -0.08
C PHE A 20 -0.28 0.44 -1.27
N LEU A 21 0.45 1.02 -2.21
CA LEU A 21 1.09 0.31 -3.30
C LEU A 21 2.56 0.06 -2.95
N MET A 22 2.88 -1.18 -2.58
CA MET A 22 4.24 -1.59 -2.23
C MET A 22 4.54 -3.01 -2.72
N ASP A 23 5.81 -3.24 -3.05
CA ASP A 23 6.30 -4.60 -3.28
C ASP A 23 6.89 -5.14 -1.97
N ILE A 24 6.38 -6.28 -1.53
CA ILE A 24 6.94 -7.02 -0.40
C ILE A 24 7.88 -8.07 -0.99
N GLU A 25 9.15 -8.06 -0.55
CA GLU A 25 10.17 -8.99 -1.04
C GLU A 25 9.74 -10.45 -0.84
N PRO A 26 10.06 -11.33 -1.81
CA PRO A 26 9.84 -12.76 -1.67
C PRO A 26 10.69 -13.30 -0.52
N GLY A 27 10.04 -13.75 0.56
CA GLY A 27 10.70 -14.17 1.80
C GLY A 27 9.95 -13.72 3.05
N HIS A 28 9.05 -12.74 2.91
CA HIS A 28 8.11 -12.37 3.96
C HIS A 28 6.88 -13.29 3.96
N SER A 29 6.49 -13.72 5.15
CA SER A 29 5.32 -14.56 5.35
C SER A 29 4.02 -13.77 5.23
N LEU A 30 2.90 -14.47 5.01
CA LEU A 30 1.57 -13.84 5.08
C LEU A 30 1.32 -13.15 6.44
N LEU A 31 1.91 -13.67 7.51
CA LEU A 31 1.82 -13.07 8.84
C LEU A 31 2.52 -11.72 8.93
N ASP A 32 3.68 -11.57 8.28
CA ASP A 32 4.40 -10.29 8.24
C ASP A 32 3.56 -9.20 7.53
N ARG A 33 2.86 -9.59 6.47
CA ARG A 33 1.95 -8.69 5.75
C ARG A 33 0.75 -8.29 6.60
N ILE A 34 0.14 -9.24 7.32
CA ILE A 34 -0.99 -8.97 8.22
C ILE A 34 -0.54 -8.07 9.39
N GLY A 35 0.63 -8.34 9.97
CA GLY A 35 1.20 -7.53 11.05
C GLY A 35 1.47 -6.09 10.61
N LEU A 36 2.02 -5.91 9.41
CA LEU A 36 2.22 -4.57 8.84
C LEU A 36 0.91 -3.81 8.65
N ILE A 37 -0.13 -4.48 8.13
CA ILE A 37 -1.45 -3.85 7.96
C ILE A 37 -2.00 -3.42 9.32
N GLN A 38 -2.01 -4.31 10.31
CA GLN A 38 -2.50 -3.98 11.66
C GLN A 38 -1.71 -2.82 12.30
N GLU A 39 -0.38 -2.82 12.20
CA GLU A 39 0.46 -1.71 12.69
C GLU A 39 0.11 -0.38 12.01
N LEU A 40 -0.23 -0.38 10.72
CA LEU A 40 -0.60 0.81 9.96
C LEU A 40 -2.03 1.27 10.28
N GLU A 41 -2.98 0.35 10.43
CA GLU A 41 -4.36 0.67 10.83
C GLU A 41 -4.40 1.28 12.23
N ASP A 42 -3.66 0.70 13.18
CA ASP A 42 -3.53 1.22 14.53
C ASP A 42 -2.86 2.61 14.56
N LEU A 43 -1.87 2.84 13.69
CA LEU A 43 -1.14 4.11 13.62
C LEU A 43 -1.95 5.24 12.96
N LEU A 44 -2.72 4.90 11.92
CA LEU A 44 -3.45 5.87 11.10
C LEU A 44 -4.92 6.02 11.53
N GLU A 45 -5.36 5.21 12.51
CA GLU A 45 -6.73 5.14 13.03
C GLU A 45 -7.79 4.96 11.92
N CYS A 46 -7.40 4.26 10.85
CA CYS A 46 -8.20 4.11 9.64
C CYS A 46 -7.83 2.80 8.93
N LYS A 47 -8.68 2.32 8.03
CA LYS A 47 -8.47 1.02 7.39
C LYS A 47 -7.39 1.10 6.32
N VAL A 48 -6.56 0.07 6.23
CA VAL A 48 -5.37 0.07 5.37
C VAL A 48 -5.37 -1.14 4.44
N ASP A 49 -5.32 -0.87 3.15
CA ASP A 49 -5.25 -1.90 2.12
C ASP A 49 -3.87 -1.89 1.44
N VAL A 50 -3.20 -3.04 1.40
CA VAL A 50 -1.84 -3.17 0.82
C VAL A 50 -1.89 -3.98 -0.46
N ALA A 51 -1.53 -3.36 -1.58
CA ALA A 51 -1.54 -3.92 -2.92
C ALA A 51 -0.17 -3.84 -3.59
N LYS A 52 0.12 -4.78 -4.52
CA LYS A 52 1.30 -4.64 -5.39
C LYS A 52 0.96 -3.74 -6.57
N PRO A 53 1.86 -2.85 -7.02
CA PRO A 53 1.65 -2.03 -8.23
C PRO A 53 1.29 -2.83 -9.49
N GLN A 54 1.68 -4.12 -9.52
CA GLN A 54 1.44 -5.05 -10.61
C GLN A 54 -0.02 -5.53 -10.71
N ILE A 55 -0.82 -5.39 -9.66
CA ILE A 55 -2.24 -5.79 -9.68
C ILE A 55 -3.15 -4.71 -10.27
N LEU A 56 -2.63 -3.50 -10.45
CA LEU A 56 -3.38 -2.40 -11.06
C LEU A 56 -3.65 -2.71 -12.53
N HIS A 57 -4.88 -2.49 -12.95
CA HIS A 57 -5.24 -2.60 -14.36
C HIS A 57 -4.47 -1.57 -15.19
N GLU A 58 -3.93 -1.97 -16.35
CA GLU A 58 -3.01 -1.16 -17.16
C GLU A 58 -3.55 0.25 -17.47
N THR A 59 -4.87 0.34 -17.73
CA THR A 59 -5.53 1.61 -18.08
C THR A 59 -5.56 2.63 -16.95
N ILE A 60 -5.55 2.19 -15.69
CA ILE A 60 -5.55 3.08 -14.51
C ILE A 60 -4.19 3.16 -13.85
N ARG A 61 -3.29 2.20 -14.12
CA ARG A 61 -1.96 2.09 -13.52
C ARG A 61 -1.15 3.37 -13.70
N GLU A 62 -1.05 3.90 -14.91
CA GLU A 62 -0.27 5.12 -15.16
C GLU A 62 -0.84 6.35 -14.46
N LYS A 63 -2.17 6.47 -14.41
CA LYS A 63 -2.84 7.56 -13.72
C LYS A 63 -2.58 7.49 -12.23
N ILE A 64 -2.80 6.32 -11.64
CA ILE A 64 -2.58 6.05 -10.23
C ILE A 64 -1.12 6.31 -9.84
N LEU A 65 -0.16 5.79 -10.60
CA LEU A 65 1.27 6.00 -10.30
C LEU A 65 1.71 7.46 -10.38
N LYS A 66 1.02 8.30 -11.18
CA LYS A 66 1.27 9.75 -11.23
C LYS A 66 0.64 10.50 -10.06
N GLU A 67 -0.49 10.03 -9.55
CA GLU A 67 -1.19 10.61 -8.40
C GLU A 67 -0.62 10.12 -7.06
N CYS A 68 0.12 9.01 -7.08
CA CYS A 68 0.78 8.44 -5.91
C CYS A 68 1.84 9.38 -5.32
N ILE A 69 1.84 9.47 -3.99
CA ILE A 69 2.89 10.13 -3.22
C ILE A 69 3.89 9.07 -2.77
N SER A 70 5.16 9.22 -3.17
CA SER A 70 6.27 8.39 -2.68
C SER A 70 6.79 8.94 -1.36
N LEU A 71 6.88 8.08 -0.33
CA LEU A 71 7.53 8.37 0.95
C LEU A 71 8.92 7.73 1.06
#